data_AF-A0A600JAA0-F1
#
_entry.id   AF-A0A600JAA0-F1
#
_cell.length_a   1.000
_cell.length_b   1.000
_cell.length_c   1.000
_cell.angle_alpha   90.00
_cell.angle_beta   90.00
_cell.angle_gamma   90.00
#
_symmetry.space_group_name_H-M   'P 1'
#
loop_
_entity.id
_entity.type
_entity.pdbx_description
1 polymer ?
#
loop_
_entity_poly.entity_id
_entity_poly.type
_entity_poly.pdbx_seq_one_letter_code
_entity_poly.pdbx_strand_id
1 'polypeptide(L)' 'MLTDTIPKKGYIRRFRLAELLGVSVSTIDRKVRNGSLPRPVKLGEKITAFDAVEIHNWLAERRGKVA' A
#
# COMPACT_ATOMS: atom_id res chain seq x y z
N MET A 1 -2.18 16.88 -15.38
CA MET A 1 -2.90 15.65 -14.99
C MET A 1 -1.96 14.82 -14.13
N LEU A 2 -2.15 14.79 -12.81
CA LEU A 2 -1.38 13.91 -11.93
C LEU A 2 -1.91 12.49 -12.15
N THR A 3 -1.13 11.64 -12.78
CA THR A 3 -1.47 10.22 -12.92
C THR A 3 -1.39 9.59 -11.53
N ASP A 4 -2.54 9.42 -10.88
CA ASP A 4 -2.72 8.73 -9.59
C ASP A 4 -2.43 7.24 -9.73
N THR A 5 -1.17 6.91 -10.00
CA THR A 5 -0.70 5.54 -10.18
C THR A 5 0.29 5.22 -9.07
N ILE A 6 0.13 4.03 -8.46
CA ILE A 6 1.09 3.53 -7.48
C ILE A 6 2.45 3.41 -8.18
N PRO A 7 3.52 4.03 -7.64
CA PRO A 7 4.86 3.94 -8.22
C PRO A 7 5.26 2.48 -8.46
N LYS A 8 5.98 2.17 -9.55
CA LYS A 8 6.42 0.79 -9.82
C LYS A 8 7.55 0.32 -8.89
N LYS A 9 8.30 1.26 -8.29
CA LYS A 9 9.45 1.03 -7.39
C LYS A 9 9.51 2.13 -6.34
N GLY A 10 10.23 1.88 -5.25
CA GLY A 10 10.42 2.83 -4.15
C GLY A 10 9.37 2.65 -3.05
N TYR A 11 9.05 3.73 -2.34
CA TYR A 11 8.22 3.66 -1.15
C TYR A 11 6.99 4.57 -1.24
N ILE A 12 5.85 4.08 -0.77
CA ILE A 12 4.60 4.83 -0.69
C ILE A 12 4.16 5.03 0.76
N ARG A 13 3.84 6.26 1.15
CA ARG A 13 3.34 6.56 2.50
C ARG A 13 1.88 6.13 2.64
N ARG A 14 1.48 5.76 3.86
CA ARG A 14 0.11 5.28 4.17
C ARG A 14 -1.02 6.16 3.65
N PHE A 15 -0.86 7.48 3.74
CA PHE A 15 -1.87 8.44 3.30
C PHE A 15 -2.06 8.39 1.79
N ARG A 16 -0.98 8.40 1.02
CA ARG A 16 -1.00 8.25 -0.43
C ARG A 16 -1.54 6.89 -0.86
N LEU A 17 -1.16 5.82 -0.16
CA LEU A 17 -1.70 4.49 -0.43
C LEU A 17 -3.22 4.44 -0.22
N ALA A 18 -3.73 5.11 0.81
CA ALA A 18 -5.16 5.21 1.08
C ALA A 18 -5.90 5.96 -0.04
N GLU A 19 -5.38 7.11 -0.48
CA GLU A 19 -5.90 7.86 -1.62
C GLU A 19 -5.98 7.01 -2.89
N LEU A 20 -4.87 6.35 -3.25
CA LEU A 20 -4.78 5.53 -4.47
C LEU A 20 -5.67 4.28 -4.45
N LEU A 21 -5.93 3.73 -3.26
CA LEU A 21 -6.85 2.60 -3.10
C LEU A 21 -8.32 3.03 -2.90
N GLY A 22 -8.60 4.34 -2.83
CA GLY A 22 -9.95 4.86 -2.59
C GLY A 22 -10.52 4.51 -1.22
N VAL A 23 -9.67 4.36 -0.21
CA VAL A 23 -10.08 3.99 1.16
C VAL A 23 -9.55 4.98 2.20
N SER A 24 -10.11 4.94 3.41
CA SER A 24 -9.59 5.73 4.53
C SER A 24 -8.27 5.19 5.05
N VAL A 25 -7.45 6.05 5.66
CA VAL A 25 -6.20 5.65 6.32
C VAL A 25 -6.45 4.62 7.42
N SER A 26 -7.54 4.76 8.18
CA SER A 26 -7.96 3.80 9.20
C SER A 26 -8.21 2.40 8.61
N THR A 27 -8.68 2.32 7.36
CA THR A 27 -8.88 1.05 6.65
C THR A 27 -7.53 0.40 6.30
N ILE A 28 -6.53 1.20 5.91
CA ILE A 28 -5.15 0.72 5.72
C ILE A 28 -4.61 0.17 7.03
N ASP A 29 -4.68 0.94 8.12
CA ASP A 29 -4.17 0.53 9.43
C ASP A 29 -4.85 -0.77 9.93
N ARG A 30 -6.17 -0.90 9.73
CA ARG A 30 -6.91 -2.14 10.03
C ARG A 30 -6.44 -3.30 9.17
N LYS A 31 -6.22 -3.11 7.88
CA LYS A 31 -5.73 -4.17 6.98
C LYS A 31 -4.32 -4.62 7.32
N VAL A 32 -3.43 -3.69 7.71
CA VAL A 32 -2.09 -4.00 8.21
C VAL A 32 -2.17 -4.82 9.50
N ARG A 33 -3.02 -4.40 10.45
CA ARG A 33 -3.23 -5.12 11.72
C ARG A 33 -3.77 -6.53 11.49
N ASN A 34 -4.69 -6.69 10.54
CA ASN A 34 -5.30 -7.97 10.21
C ASN A 34 -4.42 -8.84 9.27
N GLY A 35 -3.21 -8.39 8.90
CA GLY A 35 -2.31 -9.11 8.00
C GLY A 35 -2.81 -9.22 6.55
N SER A 36 -3.87 -8.48 6.18
CA SER A 36 -4.48 -8.53 4.85
C SER A 36 -3.82 -7.58 3.84
N LEU A 37 -2.85 -6.77 4.28
CA LEU A 37 -2.08 -5.81 3.50
C LEU A 37 -0.61 -5.88 3.96
N PRO A 38 0.37 -5.77 3.04
CA PRO A 38 1.79 -5.76 3.35
C PRO A 38 2.18 -4.89 4.54
N ARG A 39 3.17 -5.32 5.33
CA ARG A 39 3.60 -4.52 6.49
C ARG A 39 4.42 -3.31 6.01
N PRO A 40 4.28 -2.14 6.66
CA PRO A 40 5.10 -1.00 6.30
C PRO A 40 6.56 -1.24 6.71
N VAL A 41 7.48 -0.82 5.85
CA VAL A 41 8.92 -0.75 6.09
C VAL A 41 9.24 0.52 6.87
N LYS A 42 10.08 0.40 7.91
CA LYS A 42 10.61 1.53 8.66
C LYS A 42 11.83 2.10 7.93
N LEU A 43 11.70 3.31 7.38
CA LEU A 43 12.77 4.01 6.65
C LEU A 43 13.61 4.91 7.56
N GLY A 44 13.10 5.23 8.75
CA GLY A 44 13.79 6.07 9.72
C GLY A 44 13.05 6.09 11.04
N GLU A 45 13.50 6.92 11.97
CA GLU A 45 13.01 6.94 13.35
C GLU A 45 11.49 7.17 13.45
N LYS A 46 10.95 8.08 12.63
CA LYS A 46 9.52 8.45 12.59
C LYS A 46 8.86 8.23 11.22
N ILE A 47 9.53 7.50 10.32
CA ILE A 47 9.08 7.34 8.93
C ILE A 47 8.82 5.86 8.64
N THR A 48 7.55 5.56 8.36
CA THR A 48 7.10 4.28 7.85
C THR A 48 6.47 4.47 6.47
N ALA A 49 6.76 3.54 5.57
CA ALA A 49 6.26 3.54 4.20
C ALA A 49 6.10 2.09 3.71
N PHE A 50 5.25 1.86 2.71
CA PHE A 50 5.07 0.56 2.09
C PHE A 50 5.98 0.44 0.88
N ASP A 51 6.55 -0.73 0.66
CA ASP A 51 7.27 -1.01 -0.57
C ASP A 51 6.27 -1.06 -1.74
N ALA A 52 6.50 -0.24 -2.76
CA ALA A 52 5.60 -0.16 -3.89
C ALA A 52 5.54 -1.47 -4.69
N VAL A 53 6.64 -2.23 -4.74
CA VAL A 53 6.71 -3.54 -5.41
C VAL A 53 5.84 -4.54 -4.67
N GLU A 54 5.92 -4.58 -3.34
CA GLU A 54 5.11 -5.49 -2.51
C GLU A 54 3.62 -5.18 -2.63
N ILE A 55 3.25 -3.90 -2.70
CA ILE A 55 1.86 -3.49 -2.94
C ILE A 55 1.38 -3.91 -4.34
N HIS A 56 2.21 -3.79 -5.38
CA HIS A 56 1.86 -4.26 -6.72
C HIS A 56 1.66 -5.78 -6.76
N ASN A 57 2.54 -6.55 -6.11
CA ASN A 57 2.40 -8.00 -5.99
C ASN A 57 1.10 -8.37 -5.25
N TRP A 58 0.81 -7.68 -4.15
CA TRP A 58 -0.44 -7.87 -3.39
C TRP A 58 -1.70 -7.55 -4.23
N LEU A 59 -1.66 -6.50 -5.05
CA LEU A 59 -2.75 -6.18 -5.99
C LEU A 59 -2.89 -7.26 -7.07
N ALA A 60 -1.77 -7.77 -7.59
CA ALA A 60 -1.76 -8.83 -8.60
C ALA A 60 -2.32 -10.15 -8.05
N GLU A 61 -1.92 -10.55 -6.83
CA GLU A 61 -2.48 -11.73 -6.14
C GLU A 61 -3.99 -11.61 -5.95
N ARG A 62 -4.48 -10.42 -5.59
CA ARG A 62 -5.92 -10.18 -5.43
C ARG A 62 -6.68 -10.23 -6.74
N ARG A 63 -6.10 -9.72 -7.84
CA ARG A 63 -6.69 -9.83 -9.18
C ARG A 63 -6.71 -11.28 -9.66
N GLY A 64 -5.67 -12.06 -9.37
CA GLY A 64 -5.59 -13.48 -9.72
C GLY A 64 -6.44 -14.42 -8.85
N LYS A 65 -6.80 -14.01 -7.63
CA LYS A 65 -7.76 -14.72 -6.76
C LYS A 65 -9.22 -14.49 -7.12
N VAL A 66 -9.52 -13.65 -8.13
CA VAL A 66 -10.86 -13.52 -8.72
C VAL A 66 -10.91 -14.42 -9.95
N ALA A 67 -10.88 -15.72 -9.74
CA ALA A 67 -11.17 -16.74 -10.74
C ALA A 67 -12.08 -17.80 -10.11
#